data_AF-Q0U3V1-F1
#
_entry.id   AF-Q0U3V1-F1
#
_cell.length_a   1.000
_cell.length_b   1.000
_cell.length_c   1.000
_cell.angle_alpha   90.00
_cell.angle_beta   90.00
_cell.angle_gamma   90.00
#
_symmetry.space_group_name_H-M   'P 1'
#
loop_
_entity.id
_entity.type
_entity.pdbx_description
1 polymer ?
#
loop_
_entity_poly.entity_id
_entity_poly.type
_entity_poly.pdbx_seq_one_letter_code
_entity_poly.pdbx_strand_id
1 'polypeptide(L)'
;MTPAPIATGAVASPTPPQQQKPTTPATPVPKNFDDIFHAKFMYIIQEWKNDPQRGQLTQRDRKAFIESAYVETDESYFNHRHLSDQEIKLRALTKVFYKVLAEEPWSEDWIRAPDVERKLSKFEMNKDTMPLAIQHGLLTPRDAVKAAREAAVENDKILKENPKKTAKELNIKRGPYDEIEIVYIAGTVSSTATNRIDRDNIYPVSVSSVANVLQNHICRDMVRPFTMAERFLNCTETKELEKMRKFACDVCDFAPHLLDNDNVSLLVVLLILSRSDCCRRFENNGIRIEGSTISHRKAECMKNKMGWRTSEEKKPYDNFANEFQGRVRNACSPAPRAGRMSGKKPQRKSSTPIGTPGGYPSPHMGYMAPPQVLSPSTAHGVNSNINIAGPSMQSIYPQPSPVAAPPGPSGPSPPVSRISTGAENKENNMVEPMDLS
;
A
#
# COMPACT_ATOMS: atom_id res chain seq x y z
N MET A 1 -17.23 79.39 24.40
CA MET A 1 -17.05 80.29 23.25
C MET A 1 -15.79 81.12 23.47
N THR A 2 -15.15 81.57 22.37
CA THR A 2 -13.84 82.29 22.22
C THR A 2 -12.56 81.40 22.24
N PRO A 3 -11.48 81.74 21.49
CA PRO A 3 -11.22 81.30 20.10
C PRO A 3 -9.81 80.65 19.89
N ALA A 4 -9.51 80.21 18.66
CA ALA A 4 -8.19 79.72 18.17
C ALA A 4 -7.28 80.90 17.68
N PRO A 5 -6.11 80.76 16.99
CA PRO A 5 -5.05 79.72 16.84
C PRO A 5 -3.58 80.30 16.89
N ILE A 6 -2.52 79.49 16.63
CA ILE A 6 -1.34 79.71 15.71
C ILE A 6 -0.03 78.99 16.17
N ALA A 7 0.67 78.47 15.15
CA ALA A 7 1.79 77.53 15.04
C ALA A 7 3.22 78.03 15.36
N THR A 8 4.18 77.08 15.43
CA THR A 8 5.50 77.08 14.73
C THR A 8 6.13 75.66 14.81
N GLY A 9 6.29 74.92 13.71
CA GLY A 9 7.55 74.75 12.92
C GLY A 9 7.95 73.26 12.94
N ALA A 10 8.57 72.60 11.95
CA ALA A 10 9.17 72.99 10.68
C ALA A 10 9.29 71.74 9.74
N VAL A 11 9.04 72.01 8.46
CA VAL A 11 9.60 71.48 7.19
C VAL A 11 10.38 70.13 7.16
N ALA A 12 9.90 69.17 6.36
CA ALA A 12 10.73 68.31 5.52
C ALA A 12 9.96 67.94 4.23
N SER A 13 10.58 68.20 3.07
CA SER A 13 10.04 68.05 1.72
C SER A 13 9.82 66.59 1.28
N PRO A 14 8.85 66.31 0.38
CA PRO A 14 8.57 64.98 -0.13
C PRO A 14 9.47 64.59 -1.32
N THR A 15 10.00 63.37 -1.27
CA THR A 15 10.76 62.66 -2.32
C THR A 15 9.81 62.15 -3.43
N PRO A 16 10.23 62.10 -4.71
CA PRO A 16 9.33 61.91 -5.85
C PRO A 16 8.77 60.49 -5.98
N PRO A 17 7.61 60.32 -6.67
CA PRO A 17 7.01 59.01 -6.88
C PRO A 17 7.88 58.14 -7.79
N GLN A 18 8.27 56.97 -7.29
CA GLN A 18 8.90 55.94 -8.10
C GLN A 18 7.93 55.46 -9.18
N GLN A 19 8.37 55.58 -10.44
CA GLN A 19 7.74 55.03 -11.62
C GLN A 19 7.48 53.52 -11.43
N GLN A 20 6.21 53.14 -11.60
CA GLN A 20 5.80 51.74 -11.76
C GLN A 20 6.52 51.15 -12.98
N LYS A 21 7.31 50.11 -12.75
CA LYS A 21 7.79 49.24 -13.83
C LYS A 21 6.59 48.55 -14.50
N PRO A 22 6.61 48.36 -15.82
CA PRO A 22 5.54 47.65 -16.52
C PRO A 22 5.43 46.22 -15.99
N THR A 23 4.24 45.84 -15.54
CA THR A 23 3.86 44.47 -15.23
C THR A 23 3.94 43.66 -16.52
N THR A 24 4.97 42.82 -16.64
CA THR A 24 4.95 41.67 -17.54
C THR A 24 3.70 40.83 -17.23
N PRO A 25 2.97 40.33 -18.25
CA PRO A 25 1.81 39.49 -18.01
C PRO A 25 2.27 38.23 -17.28
N ALA A 26 1.83 38.06 -16.03
CA ALA A 26 2.06 36.83 -15.29
C ALA A 26 1.39 35.69 -16.06
N THR A 27 2.21 34.77 -16.55
CA THR A 27 1.79 33.47 -17.07
C THR A 27 0.81 32.84 -16.07
N PRO A 28 -0.34 32.29 -16.53
CA PRO A 28 -1.31 31.69 -15.62
C PRO A 28 -0.65 30.52 -14.89
N VAL A 29 -0.45 30.67 -13.59
CA VAL A 29 0.09 29.64 -12.71
C VAL A 29 -0.88 28.46 -12.70
N PRO A 30 -0.44 27.23 -12.99
CA PRO A 30 -1.31 26.06 -12.84
C PRO A 30 -1.69 25.92 -11.36
N LYS A 31 -2.98 26.02 -11.04
CA LYS A 31 -3.50 25.94 -9.65
C LYS A 31 -3.57 24.50 -9.11
N ASN A 32 -2.97 23.52 -9.79
CA ASN A 32 -3.09 22.10 -9.48
C ASN A 32 -1.70 21.51 -9.21
N PHE A 33 -1.55 20.78 -8.09
CA PHE A 33 -0.28 20.16 -7.67
C PHE A 33 0.35 19.33 -8.79
N ASP A 34 -0.44 18.51 -9.50
CA ASP A 34 0.08 17.63 -10.55
C ASP A 34 0.66 18.43 -11.73
N ASP A 35 0.10 19.61 -12.03
CA ASP A 35 0.59 20.45 -13.12
C ASP A 35 1.91 21.14 -12.75
N ILE A 36 2.06 21.55 -11.48
CA ILE A 36 3.33 22.10 -10.94
C ILE A 36 4.41 21.02 -10.97
N PHE A 37 4.07 19.81 -10.49
CA PHE A 37 4.96 18.65 -10.57
C PHE A 37 5.38 18.38 -12.01
N HIS A 38 4.43 18.31 -12.94
CA HIS A 38 4.71 18.02 -14.34
C HIS A 38 5.65 19.07 -14.95
N ALA A 39 5.43 20.36 -14.68
CA ALA A 39 6.30 21.43 -15.14
C ALA A 39 7.74 21.28 -14.60
N LYS A 40 7.90 21.02 -13.29
CA LYS A 40 9.21 20.79 -12.67
C LYS A 40 9.90 19.53 -13.21
N PHE A 41 9.16 18.45 -13.37
CA PHE A 41 9.68 17.20 -13.93
C PHE A 41 10.17 17.38 -15.38
N MET A 42 9.40 18.09 -16.22
CA MET A 42 9.82 18.39 -17.59
C MET A 42 11.04 19.31 -17.63
N TYR A 43 11.16 20.26 -16.71
CA TYR A 43 12.35 21.09 -16.57
C TYR A 43 13.60 20.24 -16.28
N ILE A 44 13.54 19.32 -15.31
CA ILE A 44 14.66 18.41 -14.99
C ILE A 44 15.04 17.55 -16.21
N ILE A 45 14.04 17.05 -16.95
CA ILE A 45 14.30 16.28 -18.18
C ILE A 45 15.00 17.13 -19.24
N GLN A 46 14.57 18.38 -19.43
CA GLN A 46 15.18 19.29 -20.39
C GLN A 46 16.63 19.61 -20.01
N GLU A 47 16.90 19.91 -18.75
CA GLU A 47 18.27 20.10 -18.26
C GLU A 47 19.15 18.87 -18.48
N TRP A 48 18.62 17.66 -18.21
CA TRP A 48 19.35 16.41 -18.47
C TRP A 48 19.69 16.24 -19.96
N LYS A 49 18.73 16.51 -20.86
CA LYS A 49 18.91 16.37 -22.31
C LYS A 49 19.90 17.39 -22.88
N ASN A 50 20.01 18.55 -22.26
CA ASN A 50 20.90 19.62 -22.71
C ASN A 50 22.35 19.44 -22.25
N ASP A 51 22.66 18.40 -21.45
CA ASP A 51 24.00 18.08 -21.00
C ASP A 51 24.67 17.05 -21.95
N PRO A 52 25.62 17.47 -22.81
CA PRO A 52 26.25 16.61 -23.79
C PRO A 52 27.20 15.56 -23.19
N GLN A 53 27.52 15.63 -21.89
CA GLN A 53 28.38 14.64 -21.23
C GLN A 53 27.61 13.49 -20.58
N ARG A 54 26.26 13.53 -20.60
CA ARG A 54 25.45 12.50 -19.95
C ARG A 54 25.17 11.30 -20.85
N GLY A 55 25.23 10.13 -20.23
CA GLY A 55 24.86 8.86 -20.86
C GLY A 55 23.35 8.63 -20.96
N GLN A 56 22.98 7.40 -21.33
CA GLN A 56 21.58 7.00 -21.43
C GLN A 56 20.88 7.07 -20.07
N LEU A 57 19.66 7.61 -20.05
CA LEU A 57 18.85 7.75 -18.85
C LEU A 57 18.58 6.39 -18.16
N THR A 58 19.12 6.20 -16.96
CA THR A 58 18.95 4.96 -16.19
C THR A 58 17.63 4.94 -15.41
N GLN A 59 17.25 3.77 -14.85
CA GLN A 59 16.09 3.65 -13.96
C GLN A 59 16.30 4.46 -12.66
N ARG A 60 17.53 4.48 -12.14
CA ARG A 60 17.91 5.23 -10.95
C ARG A 60 17.71 6.73 -11.17
N ASP A 61 18.11 7.24 -12.33
CA ASP A 61 17.97 8.66 -12.67
C ASP A 61 16.49 9.05 -12.77
N ARG A 62 15.66 8.24 -13.43
CA ARG A 62 14.20 8.48 -13.51
C ARG A 62 13.56 8.59 -12.13
N LYS A 63 13.88 7.65 -11.24
CA LYS A 63 13.39 7.67 -9.85
C LYS A 63 13.83 8.95 -9.14
N ALA A 64 15.10 9.34 -9.30
CA ALA A 64 15.63 10.56 -8.71
C ALA A 64 14.93 11.81 -9.25
N PHE A 65 14.65 11.90 -10.56
CA PHE A 65 13.96 13.06 -11.14
C PHE A 65 12.53 13.20 -10.61
N ILE A 66 11.79 12.09 -10.53
CA ILE A 66 10.43 12.09 -9.97
C ILE A 66 10.47 12.50 -8.51
N GLU A 67 11.42 11.97 -7.73
CA GLU A 67 11.58 12.30 -6.32
C GLU A 67 11.95 13.78 -6.10
N SER A 68 12.91 14.32 -6.87
CA SER A 68 13.29 15.72 -6.83
C SER A 68 12.12 16.65 -7.20
N ALA A 69 11.45 16.38 -8.32
CA ALA A 69 10.29 17.17 -8.76
C ALA A 69 9.15 17.13 -7.72
N TYR A 70 8.90 15.95 -7.13
CA TYR A 70 7.91 15.81 -6.07
C TYR A 70 8.27 16.62 -4.82
N VAL A 71 9.51 16.50 -4.31
CA VAL A 71 9.95 17.23 -3.12
C VAL A 71 9.79 18.74 -3.32
N GLU A 72 10.29 19.28 -4.44
CA GLU A 72 10.15 20.71 -4.71
C GLU A 72 8.69 21.15 -4.87
N THR A 73 7.84 20.31 -5.46
CA THR A 73 6.40 20.61 -5.60
C THR A 73 5.72 20.61 -4.24
N ASP A 74 5.97 19.58 -3.43
CA ASP A 74 5.45 19.41 -2.08
C ASP A 74 5.83 20.59 -1.19
N GLU A 75 7.09 21.03 -1.25
CA GLU A 75 7.54 22.23 -0.56
C GLU A 75 6.80 23.49 -1.04
N SER A 76 6.73 23.73 -2.35
CA SER A 76 6.06 24.93 -2.88
C SER A 76 4.55 24.98 -2.64
N TYR A 77 3.88 23.82 -2.57
CA TYR A 77 2.42 23.72 -2.48
C TYR A 77 1.91 23.63 -1.03
N PHE A 78 2.60 22.85 -0.20
CA PHE A 78 2.18 22.57 1.18
C PHE A 78 2.98 23.33 2.24
N ASN A 79 4.26 23.66 2.00
CA ASN A 79 5.02 24.38 3.02
C ASN A 79 4.59 25.86 3.08
N HIS A 80 4.95 26.52 4.19
CA HIS A 80 4.64 27.93 4.50
C HIS A 80 3.21 28.24 4.97
N ARG A 81 2.38 27.23 5.25
CA ARG A 81 1.07 27.44 5.89
C ARG A 81 0.70 26.30 6.84
N HIS A 82 -0.20 26.60 7.77
CA HIS A 82 -0.83 25.57 8.58
C HIS A 82 -1.77 24.74 7.70
N LEU A 83 -1.58 23.42 7.71
CA LEU A 83 -2.40 22.48 6.96
C LEU A 83 -3.55 21.97 7.82
N SER A 84 -4.73 21.84 7.22
CA SER A 84 -5.85 21.12 7.84
C SER A 84 -5.59 19.62 7.91
N ASP A 85 -6.32 18.89 8.76
CA ASP A 85 -6.22 17.43 8.85
C ASP A 85 -6.47 16.74 7.50
N GLN A 86 -7.38 17.28 6.69
CA GLN A 86 -7.66 16.78 5.35
C GLN A 86 -6.46 16.97 4.42
N GLU A 87 -5.80 18.13 4.45
CA GLU A 87 -4.61 18.42 3.64
C GLU A 87 -3.39 17.61 4.10
N ILE A 88 -3.27 17.36 5.40
CA ILE A 88 -2.23 16.48 5.96
C ILE A 88 -2.40 15.05 5.44
N LYS A 89 -3.63 14.53 5.42
CA LYS A 89 -3.95 13.23 4.80
C LYS A 89 -3.70 13.23 3.30
N LEU A 90 -4.12 14.29 2.61
CA LEU A 90 -3.93 14.45 1.16
C LEU A 90 -2.44 14.44 0.79
N ARG A 91 -1.61 15.19 1.51
CA ARG A 91 -0.15 15.21 1.34
C ARG A 91 0.46 13.82 1.51
N ALA A 92 0.05 13.09 2.56
CA ALA A 92 0.55 11.74 2.81
C ALA A 92 0.16 10.73 1.72
N LEU A 93 -1.10 10.76 1.25
CA LEU A 93 -1.56 9.92 0.14
C LEU A 93 -0.88 10.28 -1.18
N THR A 94 -0.75 11.58 -1.46
CA THR A 94 -0.03 12.09 -2.62
C THR A 94 1.39 11.50 -2.65
N LYS A 95 2.10 11.53 -1.53
CA LYS A 95 3.44 10.91 -1.41
C LYS A 95 3.44 9.42 -1.77
N VAL A 96 2.46 8.65 -1.28
CA VAL A 96 2.32 7.21 -1.61
C VAL A 96 2.18 7.02 -3.12
N PHE A 97 1.25 7.72 -3.75
CA PHE A 97 1.03 7.59 -5.19
C PHE A 97 2.24 8.07 -6.02
N TYR A 98 2.95 9.12 -5.60
CA TYR A 98 4.21 9.52 -6.26
C TYR A 98 5.32 8.49 -6.11
N LYS A 99 5.44 7.84 -4.94
CA LYS A 99 6.41 6.73 -4.79
C LYS A 99 6.00 5.51 -5.61
N VAL A 100 4.70 5.22 -5.75
CA VAL A 100 4.22 4.22 -6.71
C VAL A 100 4.64 4.61 -8.13
N LEU A 101 4.42 5.85 -8.56
CA LEU A 101 4.83 6.32 -9.89
C LEU A 101 6.36 6.21 -10.12
N ALA A 102 7.16 6.46 -9.08
CA ALA A 102 8.62 6.45 -9.16
C ALA A 102 9.23 5.03 -9.11
N GLU A 103 8.58 4.09 -8.40
CA GLU A 103 9.09 2.72 -8.20
C GLU A 103 8.43 1.70 -9.11
N GLU A 104 7.15 1.88 -9.40
CA GLU A 104 6.33 1.00 -10.23
C GLU A 104 5.92 1.76 -11.47
N PRO A 105 6.76 1.70 -12.51
CA PRO A 105 6.46 2.40 -13.71
C PRO A 105 5.34 1.53 -14.39
N TRP A 106 4.08 2.00 -14.36
CA TRP A 106 2.93 1.31 -14.96
C TRP A 106 2.48 1.72 -16.40
N SER A 107 2.90 2.86 -16.96
CA SER A 107 2.53 3.33 -18.32
C SER A 107 3.61 3.13 -19.40
N GLU A 108 3.29 2.40 -20.47
CA GLU A 108 4.25 1.98 -21.52
C GLU A 108 5.08 3.11 -22.14
N ASP A 109 4.58 4.36 -22.14
CA ASP A 109 5.19 5.48 -22.87
C ASP A 109 6.32 6.22 -22.13
N TRP A 110 6.40 6.15 -20.79
CA TRP A 110 7.39 6.91 -19.99
C TRP A 110 8.26 6.02 -19.10
N ILE A 111 7.90 4.75 -19.06
CA ILE A 111 7.99 3.95 -17.88
C ILE A 111 8.06 2.50 -18.38
N ARG A 112 9.05 1.76 -17.88
CA ARG A 112 9.49 0.54 -18.54
C ARG A 112 8.57 -0.63 -18.13
N ALA A 113 7.88 -1.25 -19.10
CA ALA A 113 7.12 -2.50 -18.96
C ALA A 113 7.82 -3.68 -18.21
N PRO A 114 9.16 -3.79 -18.11
CA PRO A 114 9.81 -4.94 -17.45
C PRO A 114 9.71 -5.03 -15.93
N ASP A 115 9.30 -3.98 -15.19
CA ASP A 115 9.33 -4.02 -13.72
C ASP A 115 8.14 -4.80 -13.11
N VAL A 116 6.99 -4.83 -13.80
CA VAL A 116 5.81 -5.64 -13.42
C VAL A 116 6.15 -7.13 -13.44
N GLU A 117 6.93 -7.55 -14.43
CA GLU A 117 7.30 -8.95 -14.66
C GLU A 117 8.54 -9.40 -13.87
N ARG A 118 9.45 -8.48 -13.53
CA ARG A 118 10.61 -8.78 -12.66
C ARG A 118 10.16 -9.34 -11.30
N LYS A 119 8.98 -8.93 -10.83
CA LYS A 119 8.37 -9.37 -9.58
C LYS A 119 7.57 -10.67 -9.71
N LEU A 120 7.40 -11.21 -10.92
CA LEU A 120 6.85 -12.55 -11.15
C LEU A 120 7.85 -13.68 -10.85
N SER A 121 9.10 -13.34 -10.51
CA SER A 121 10.16 -14.29 -10.13
C SER A 121 9.85 -15.16 -8.91
N LYS A 122 8.80 -14.83 -8.16
CA LYS A 122 8.28 -15.63 -7.04
C LYS A 122 7.18 -16.61 -7.44
N PHE A 123 6.71 -16.57 -8.67
CA PHE A 123 5.83 -17.61 -9.18
C PHE A 123 6.64 -18.78 -9.72
N GLU A 124 6.07 -19.97 -9.58
CA GLU A 124 6.49 -21.19 -10.24
C GLU A 124 5.33 -21.71 -11.10
N MET A 125 5.61 -22.40 -12.21
CA MET A 125 4.56 -23.07 -13.01
C MET A 125 3.92 -24.18 -12.17
N ASN A 126 2.58 -24.29 -12.20
CA ASN A 126 1.93 -25.45 -11.61
C ASN A 126 2.31 -26.70 -12.41
N LYS A 127 2.75 -27.77 -11.72
CA LYS A 127 3.17 -29.03 -12.33
C LYS A 127 2.05 -29.65 -13.18
N ASP A 128 0.81 -29.52 -12.73
CA ASP A 128 -0.34 -30.16 -13.37
C ASP A 128 -0.68 -29.56 -14.74
N THR A 129 -0.45 -28.25 -14.90
CA THR A 129 -0.76 -27.51 -16.13
C THR A 129 0.48 -27.19 -16.97
N MET A 130 1.68 -27.52 -16.47
CA MET A 130 2.94 -27.34 -17.17
C MET A 130 2.99 -28.02 -18.55
N PRO A 131 2.46 -29.25 -18.77
CA PRO A 131 2.45 -29.86 -20.10
C PRO A 131 1.68 -29.04 -21.13
N LEU A 132 0.54 -28.45 -20.75
CA LEU A 132 -0.23 -27.56 -21.61
C LEU A 132 0.56 -26.28 -21.91
N ALA A 133 1.20 -25.70 -20.91
CA ALA A 133 2.04 -24.51 -21.09
C ALA A 133 3.18 -24.75 -22.10
N ILE A 134 3.85 -25.90 -22.01
CA ILE A 134 4.93 -26.30 -22.93
C ILE A 134 4.40 -26.44 -24.38
N GLN A 135 3.21 -27.02 -24.58
CA GLN A 135 2.60 -27.13 -25.92
C GLN A 135 2.39 -25.76 -26.60
N HIS A 136 2.20 -24.71 -25.80
CA HIS A 136 2.03 -23.34 -26.26
C HIS A 136 3.32 -22.50 -26.18
N GLY A 137 4.47 -23.11 -25.88
CA GLY A 137 5.77 -22.42 -25.79
C GLY A 137 5.93 -21.51 -24.57
N LEU A 138 5.10 -21.70 -23.53
CA LEU A 138 5.08 -20.88 -22.32
C LEU A 138 5.85 -21.59 -21.20
N LEU A 139 7.17 -21.40 -21.18
CA LEU A 139 8.07 -22.14 -20.29
C LEU A 139 8.19 -21.54 -18.89
N THR A 140 7.95 -20.23 -18.75
CA THR A 140 8.06 -19.53 -17.48
C THR A 140 6.76 -18.81 -17.11
N PRO A 141 6.49 -18.59 -15.80
CA PRO A 141 5.35 -17.78 -15.37
C PRO A 141 5.34 -16.39 -15.99
N ARG A 142 6.52 -15.82 -16.18
CA ARG A 142 6.69 -14.52 -16.83
C ARG A 142 6.20 -14.55 -18.27
N ASP A 143 6.63 -15.53 -19.06
CA ASP A 143 6.24 -15.65 -20.47
C ASP A 143 4.73 -15.89 -20.59
N ALA A 144 4.19 -16.74 -19.73
CA ALA A 144 2.76 -17.03 -19.70
C ALA A 144 1.93 -15.77 -19.38
N VAL A 145 2.27 -15.04 -18.31
CA VAL A 145 1.55 -13.83 -17.90
C VAL A 145 1.70 -12.72 -18.94
N LYS A 146 2.89 -12.56 -19.53
CA LYS A 146 3.12 -11.61 -20.61
C LYS A 146 2.24 -11.91 -21.82
N ALA A 147 2.25 -13.16 -22.29
CA ALA A 147 1.43 -13.59 -23.43
C ALA A 147 -0.07 -13.39 -23.16
N ALA A 148 -0.54 -13.69 -21.94
CA ALA A 148 -1.93 -13.46 -21.55
C ALA A 148 -2.30 -11.97 -21.53
N ARG A 149 -1.39 -11.09 -21.10
CA ARG A 149 -1.61 -9.63 -21.14
C ARG A 149 -1.64 -9.09 -22.56
N GLU A 150 -0.70 -9.50 -23.41
CA GLU A 150 -0.65 -9.10 -24.82
C GLU A 150 -1.93 -9.53 -25.56
N ALA A 151 -2.38 -10.77 -25.35
CA ALA A 151 -3.65 -11.25 -25.88
C ALA A 151 -4.85 -10.44 -25.35
N ALA A 152 -4.88 -10.10 -24.06
CA ALA A 152 -5.95 -9.27 -23.50
C ALA A 152 -5.99 -7.87 -24.12
N VAL A 153 -4.83 -7.23 -24.32
CA VAL A 153 -4.72 -5.92 -24.98
C VAL A 153 -5.17 -5.98 -26.43
N GLU A 154 -4.75 -7.01 -27.17
CA GLU A 154 -5.16 -7.22 -28.56
C GLU A 154 -6.68 -7.42 -28.66
N ASN A 155 -7.24 -8.25 -27.79
CA ASN A 155 -8.68 -8.52 -27.73
C ASN A 155 -9.48 -7.24 -27.41
N ASP A 156 -9.02 -6.45 -26.45
CA ASP A 156 -9.62 -5.16 -26.10
C ASP A 156 -9.57 -4.18 -27.28
N LYS A 157 -8.47 -4.16 -28.04
CA LYS A 157 -8.33 -3.32 -29.23
C LYS A 157 -9.32 -3.75 -30.33
N ILE A 158 -9.41 -5.04 -30.61
CA ILE A 158 -10.34 -5.60 -31.60
C ILE A 158 -11.80 -5.26 -31.23
N LEU A 159 -12.15 -5.38 -29.95
CA LEU A 159 -13.50 -5.04 -29.45
C LEU A 159 -13.80 -3.54 -29.53
N LYS A 160 -12.82 -2.68 -29.24
CA LYS A 160 -12.96 -1.22 -29.38
C LYS A 160 -13.14 -0.79 -30.84
N GLU A 161 -12.46 -1.44 -31.78
CA GLU A 161 -12.60 -1.21 -33.22
C GLU A 161 -13.94 -1.76 -33.76
N ASN A 162 -14.56 -2.72 -33.05
CA ASN A 162 -15.82 -3.36 -33.43
C ASN A 162 -16.87 -3.31 -32.31
N PRO A 163 -17.32 -2.12 -31.86
CA PRO A 163 -18.12 -1.96 -30.64
C PRO A 163 -19.52 -2.59 -30.71
N LYS A 164 -19.98 -2.97 -31.91
CA LYS A 164 -21.29 -3.61 -32.13
C LYS A 164 -21.24 -5.13 -32.12
N LYS A 165 -20.04 -5.73 -32.10
CA LYS A 165 -19.87 -7.18 -32.20
C LYS A 165 -19.34 -7.75 -30.89
N THR A 166 -19.85 -8.92 -30.51
CA THR A 166 -19.37 -9.62 -29.32
C THR A 166 -18.03 -10.33 -29.60
N ALA A 167 -17.28 -10.64 -28.53
CA ALA A 167 -16.01 -11.38 -28.66
C ALA A 167 -16.17 -12.74 -29.40
N LYS A 168 -17.35 -13.36 -29.26
CA LYS A 168 -17.71 -14.61 -29.95
C LYS A 168 -17.95 -14.38 -31.45
N GLU A 169 -18.62 -13.29 -31.83
CA GLU A 169 -18.85 -12.94 -33.24
C GLU A 169 -17.56 -12.58 -33.99
N LEU A 170 -16.57 -12.08 -33.25
CA LEU A 170 -15.26 -11.72 -33.77
C LEU A 170 -14.27 -12.89 -33.77
N ASN A 171 -14.68 -14.09 -33.33
CA ASN A 171 -13.83 -15.28 -33.19
C ASN A 171 -12.51 -14.98 -32.45
N ILE A 172 -12.59 -14.14 -31.42
CA ILE A 172 -11.42 -13.76 -30.63
C ILE A 172 -10.89 -14.99 -29.89
N LYS A 173 -9.66 -15.39 -30.20
CA LYS A 173 -9.00 -16.50 -29.52
C LYS A 173 -8.51 -16.03 -28.15
N ARG A 174 -9.10 -16.59 -27.09
CA ARG A 174 -8.76 -16.24 -25.70
C ARG A 174 -7.39 -16.78 -25.25
N GLY A 175 -6.82 -17.74 -25.99
CA GLY A 175 -5.62 -18.47 -25.62
C GLY A 175 -5.87 -19.48 -24.48
N PRO A 176 -4.86 -20.30 -24.13
CA PRO A 176 -4.96 -21.33 -23.08
C PRO A 176 -4.73 -20.77 -21.66
N TYR A 177 -4.83 -19.45 -21.48
CA TYR A 177 -4.31 -18.79 -20.29
C TYR A 177 -5.20 -18.95 -19.06
N ASP A 178 -6.46 -19.36 -19.24
CA ASP A 178 -7.37 -19.73 -18.15
C ASP A 178 -7.02 -21.12 -17.60
N GLU A 179 -6.51 -22.02 -18.45
CA GLU A 179 -6.19 -23.41 -18.13
C GLU A 179 -4.74 -23.61 -17.69
N ILE A 180 -3.87 -22.61 -17.87
CA ILE A 180 -2.49 -22.63 -17.36
C ILE A 180 -2.46 -21.94 -16.00
N GLU A 181 -1.83 -22.59 -15.04
CA GLU A 181 -1.78 -22.13 -13.66
C GLU A 181 -0.35 -21.94 -13.16
N ILE A 182 -0.21 -21.01 -12.23
CA ILE A 182 1.04 -20.70 -11.53
C ILE A 182 0.79 -20.62 -10.02
N VAL A 183 1.80 -20.96 -9.23
CA VAL A 183 1.74 -20.94 -7.76
C VAL A 183 2.70 -19.86 -7.23
N TYR A 184 2.24 -19.05 -6.28
CA TYR A 184 3.07 -18.03 -5.66
C TYR A 184 3.86 -18.60 -4.48
N ILE A 185 5.20 -18.49 -4.56
CA ILE A 185 6.11 -18.92 -3.51
C ILE A 185 6.57 -17.71 -2.70
N ALA A 186 6.03 -17.57 -1.50
CA ALA A 186 6.39 -16.50 -0.58
C ALA A 186 7.89 -16.50 -0.27
N GLY A 187 8.53 -15.33 -0.31
CA GLY A 187 9.91 -15.19 0.13
C GLY A 187 10.04 -15.51 1.62
N THR A 188 10.96 -16.39 2.00
CA THR A 188 11.21 -16.74 3.40
C THR A 188 12.58 -16.23 3.88
N VAL A 189 12.86 -16.40 5.17
CA VAL A 189 14.13 -15.97 5.80
C VAL A 189 15.35 -16.80 5.36
N SER A 190 15.18 -17.91 4.65
CA SER A 190 16.28 -18.74 4.11
C SER A 190 15.85 -19.60 2.93
N SER A 191 16.79 -19.98 2.05
CA SER A 191 16.50 -20.93 0.96
C SER A 191 15.94 -22.26 1.48
N THR A 192 16.44 -22.75 2.62
CA THR A 192 15.92 -23.96 3.30
C THR A 192 14.45 -23.83 3.68
N ALA A 193 14.02 -22.68 4.21
CA ALA A 193 12.62 -22.45 4.55
C ALA A 193 11.74 -22.36 3.29
N THR A 194 12.23 -21.74 2.22
CA THR A 194 11.53 -21.71 0.91
C THR A 194 11.39 -23.11 0.31
N ASN A 195 12.41 -23.97 0.42
CA ASN A 195 12.36 -25.33 -0.10
C ASN A 195 11.41 -26.25 0.67
N ARG A 196 11.11 -25.92 1.94
CA ARG A 196 10.13 -26.64 2.77
C ARG A 196 8.69 -26.21 2.51
N ILE A 197 8.45 -25.20 1.68
CA ILE A 197 7.10 -24.82 1.27
C ILE A 197 6.51 -25.96 0.44
N ASP A 198 5.38 -26.47 0.90
CA ASP A 198 4.56 -27.42 0.18
C ASP A 198 3.84 -26.70 -0.98
N ARG A 199 4.34 -26.91 -2.19
CA ARG A 199 3.81 -26.30 -3.42
C ARG A 199 2.46 -26.88 -3.81
N ASP A 200 2.24 -28.14 -3.46
CA ASP A 200 1.07 -28.89 -3.89
C ASP A 200 -0.17 -28.49 -3.04
N ASN A 201 0.05 -27.79 -1.93
CA ASN A 201 -1.00 -27.24 -1.06
C ASN A 201 -1.20 -25.71 -1.19
N ILE A 202 -0.51 -25.05 -2.13
CA ILE A 202 -0.74 -23.64 -2.45
C ILE A 202 -1.84 -23.56 -3.49
N TYR A 203 -2.80 -22.64 -3.31
CA TYR A 203 -3.86 -22.43 -4.28
C TYR A 203 -3.26 -22.01 -5.64
N PRO A 204 -3.45 -22.80 -6.71
CA PRO A 204 -2.97 -22.43 -8.03
C PRO A 204 -3.83 -21.31 -8.60
N VAL A 205 -3.17 -20.38 -9.29
CA VAL A 205 -3.83 -19.21 -9.89
C VAL A 205 -3.69 -19.28 -11.40
N SER A 206 -4.79 -19.08 -12.13
CA SER A 206 -4.73 -19.01 -13.59
C SER A 206 -3.88 -17.83 -14.05
N VAL A 207 -3.08 -18.05 -15.09
CA VAL A 207 -2.25 -17.02 -15.70
C VAL A 207 -3.07 -15.82 -16.16
N SER A 208 -4.27 -16.07 -16.70
CA SER A 208 -5.23 -15.03 -17.09
C SER A 208 -5.68 -14.16 -15.92
N SER A 209 -5.86 -14.71 -14.72
CA SER A 209 -6.28 -13.96 -13.54
C SER A 209 -5.18 -13.01 -13.09
N VAL A 210 -3.93 -13.48 -13.07
CA VAL A 210 -2.77 -12.63 -12.76
C VAL A 210 -2.64 -11.51 -13.80
N ALA A 211 -2.70 -11.85 -15.09
CA ALA A 211 -2.66 -10.89 -16.17
C ALA A 211 -3.76 -9.83 -16.05
N ASN A 212 -5.00 -10.25 -15.76
CA ASN A 212 -6.14 -9.36 -15.58
C ASN A 212 -5.96 -8.41 -14.40
N VAL A 213 -5.44 -8.88 -13.25
CA VAL A 213 -5.18 -8.02 -12.09
C VAL A 213 -4.10 -6.99 -12.38
N LEU A 214 -3.02 -7.39 -13.06
CA LEU A 214 -1.95 -6.46 -13.46
C LEU A 214 -2.44 -5.42 -14.47
N GLN A 215 -3.26 -5.84 -15.44
CA GLN A 215 -3.83 -4.98 -16.48
C GLN A 215 -4.86 -3.98 -15.93
N ASN A 216 -5.57 -4.34 -14.87
CA ASN A 216 -6.59 -3.52 -14.24
C ASN A 216 -6.15 -2.95 -12.88
N HIS A 217 -4.84 -2.91 -12.62
CA HIS A 217 -4.32 -2.35 -11.38
C HIS A 217 -4.71 -0.86 -11.26
N ILE A 218 -5.16 -0.43 -10.08
CA ILE A 218 -5.74 0.92 -9.91
C ILE A 218 -4.76 2.06 -10.21
N CYS A 219 -3.46 1.79 -10.07
CA CYS A 219 -2.40 2.75 -10.38
C CYS A 219 -1.84 2.62 -11.80
N ARG A 220 -2.37 1.73 -12.66
CA ARG A 220 -1.72 1.39 -13.92
C ARG A 220 -1.58 2.59 -14.86
N ASP A 221 -2.68 3.30 -15.09
CA ASP A 221 -2.70 4.46 -15.98
C ASP A 221 -2.59 5.77 -15.19
N MET A 222 -2.01 5.71 -13.98
CA MET A 222 -1.91 6.87 -13.10
C MET A 222 -0.83 7.83 -13.59
N VAL A 223 -1.28 8.95 -14.15
CA VAL A 223 -0.42 10.07 -14.57
C VAL A 223 -0.55 11.31 -13.67
N ARG A 224 -1.50 11.28 -12.73
CA ARG A 224 -1.85 12.40 -11.83
C ARG A 224 -2.00 11.93 -10.38
N PRO A 225 -0.88 11.72 -9.65
CA PRO A 225 -0.90 11.13 -8.31
C PRO A 225 -1.66 11.97 -7.27
N PHE A 226 -1.62 13.30 -7.34
CA PHE A 226 -2.39 14.16 -6.42
C PHE A 226 -3.89 14.01 -6.67
N THR A 227 -4.31 14.04 -7.93
CA THR A 227 -5.73 13.81 -8.30
C THR A 227 -6.21 12.42 -7.87
N MET A 228 -5.34 11.40 -7.96
CA MET A 228 -5.63 10.06 -7.43
C MET A 228 -5.80 10.08 -5.90
N ALA A 229 -4.94 10.82 -5.19
CA ALA A 229 -5.06 10.99 -3.74
C ALA A 229 -6.38 11.67 -3.35
N GLU A 230 -6.79 12.72 -4.08
CA GLU A 230 -8.09 13.39 -3.89
C GLU A 230 -9.26 12.42 -4.11
N ARG A 231 -9.17 11.58 -5.15
CA ARG A 231 -10.17 10.54 -5.43
C ARG A 231 -10.33 9.58 -4.25
N PHE A 232 -9.24 9.07 -3.68
CA PHE A 232 -9.31 8.22 -2.48
C PHE A 232 -9.89 8.97 -1.27
N LEU A 233 -9.44 10.21 -1.06
CA LEU A 233 -9.86 11.02 0.08
C LEU A 233 -11.38 11.25 0.05
N ASN A 234 -11.89 11.64 -1.11
CA ASN A 234 -13.27 12.04 -1.34
C ASN A 234 -14.20 10.89 -1.77
N CYS A 235 -13.69 9.67 -1.93
CA CYS A 235 -14.50 8.52 -2.33
C CYS A 235 -15.53 8.14 -1.26
N THR A 236 -16.79 8.38 -1.56
CA THR A 236 -17.95 8.00 -0.74
C THR A 236 -18.95 7.13 -1.48
N GLU A 237 -18.79 6.95 -2.80
CA GLU A 237 -19.70 6.17 -3.62
C GLU A 237 -19.55 4.68 -3.32
N THR A 238 -20.65 4.02 -2.95
CA THR A 238 -20.66 2.58 -2.60
C THR A 238 -20.09 1.71 -3.70
N LYS A 239 -20.50 1.94 -4.96
CA LYS A 239 -20.01 1.16 -6.12
C LYS A 239 -18.51 1.32 -6.34
N GLU A 240 -17.97 2.49 -6.06
CA GLU A 240 -16.54 2.75 -6.19
C GLU A 240 -15.76 2.07 -5.06
N LEU A 241 -16.25 2.15 -3.83
CA LEU A 241 -15.69 1.46 -2.67
C LEU A 241 -15.70 -0.07 -2.86
N GLU A 242 -16.78 -0.62 -3.43
CA GLU A 242 -16.88 -2.04 -3.80
C GLU A 242 -15.84 -2.44 -4.86
N LYS A 243 -15.67 -1.62 -5.90
CA LYS A 243 -14.64 -1.84 -6.93
C LYS A 243 -13.23 -1.80 -6.33
N MET A 244 -12.94 -0.83 -5.46
CA MET A 244 -11.66 -0.75 -4.76
C MET A 244 -11.42 -1.97 -3.86
N ARG A 245 -12.45 -2.41 -3.12
CA ARG A 245 -12.36 -3.64 -2.32
C ARG A 245 -12.07 -4.85 -3.19
N LYS A 246 -12.80 -4.99 -4.31
CA LYS A 246 -12.62 -6.08 -5.25
C LYS A 246 -11.18 -6.09 -5.76
N PHE A 247 -10.67 -4.96 -6.23
CA PHE A 247 -9.28 -4.81 -6.63
C PHE A 247 -8.31 -5.30 -5.54
N ALA A 248 -8.46 -4.82 -4.30
CA ALA A 248 -7.55 -5.20 -3.22
C ALA A 248 -7.66 -6.71 -2.86
N CYS A 249 -8.85 -7.30 -2.95
CA CYS A 249 -9.03 -8.75 -2.79
C CYS A 249 -8.35 -9.52 -3.93
N ASP A 250 -8.58 -9.09 -5.18
CA ASP A 250 -8.01 -9.72 -6.36
C ASP A 250 -6.48 -9.64 -6.35
N VAL A 251 -5.88 -8.55 -5.84
CA VAL A 251 -4.42 -8.48 -5.62
C VAL A 251 -3.96 -9.51 -4.59
N CYS A 252 -4.67 -9.67 -3.47
CA CYS A 252 -4.30 -10.68 -2.48
C CYS A 252 -4.42 -12.10 -3.03
N ASP A 253 -5.45 -12.36 -3.84
CA ASP A 253 -5.79 -13.69 -4.31
C ASP A 253 -4.96 -14.11 -5.53
N PHE A 254 -4.72 -13.19 -6.46
CA PHE A 254 -4.14 -13.51 -7.76
C PHE A 254 -2.79 -12.85 -8.01
N ALA A 255 -2.47 -11.75 -7.33
CA ALA A 255 -1.20 -11.03 -7.49
C ALA A 255 -0.47 -10.79 -6.16
N PRO A 256 -0.30 -11.79 -5.27
CA PRO A 256 0.27 -11.60 -3.93
C PRO A 256 1.71 -11.09 -3.93
N HIS A 257 2.46 -11.31 -5.03
CA HIS A 257 3.79 -10.74 -5.26
C HIS A 257 3.81 -9.19 -5.22
N LEU A 258 2.69 -8.51 -5.50
CA LEU A 258 2.57 -7.06 -5.35
C LEU A 258 2.60 -6.59 -3.89
N LEU A 259 2.45 -7.53 -2.95
CA LEU A 259 2.44 -7.29 -1.51
C LEU A 259 3.77 -7.67 -0.85
N ASP A 260 4.76 -8.13 -1.61
CA ASP A 260 6.07 -8.52 -1.11
C ASP A 260 6.97 -7.30 -0.80
N ASN A 261 8.12 -7.56 -0.18
CA ASN A 261 9.12 -6.54 0.13
C ASN A 261 9.56 -5.84 -1.17
N ASP A 262 9.77 -4.53 -1.09
CA ASP A 262 10.12 -3.67 -2.25
C ASP A 262 8.97 -3.36 -3.22
N ASN A 263 7.71 -3.48 -2.79
CA ASN A 263 6.58 -2.97 -3.57
C ASN A 263 5.71 -1.98 -2.79
N VAL A 264 5.65 -0.73 -3.26
CA VAL A 264 4.80 0.33 -2.68
C VAL A 264 3.31 0.00 -2.84
N SER A 265 2.94 -0.88 -3.76
CA SER A 265 1.57 -1.38 -3.94
C SER A 265 1.01 -2.04 -2.68
N LEU A 266 1.87 -2.54 -1.77
CA LEU A 266 1.46 -2.97 -0.44
C LEU A 266 0.72 -1.86 0.31
N LEU A 267 1.23 -0.62 0.27
CA LEU A 267 0.58 0.51 0.94
C LEU A 267 -0.77 0.82 0.28
N VAL A 268 -0.87 0.75 -1.05
CA VAL A 268 -2.15 0.95 -1.76
C VAL A 268 -3.20 -0.08 -1.32
N VAL A 269 -2.83 -1.35 -1.22
CA VAL A 269 -3.74 -2.40 -0.72
C VAL A 269 -4.09 -2.19 0.74
N LEU A 270 -3.14 -1.77 1.57
CA LEU A 270 -3.37 -1.46 2.99
C LEU A 270 -4.20 -0.19 3.23
N LEU A 271 -4.41 0.67 2.23
CA LEU A 271 -5.44 1.71 2.31
C LEU A 271 -6.85 1.10 2.33
N ILE A 272 -7.05 -0.02 1.62
CA ILE A 272 -8.36 -0.58 1.30
C ILE A 272 -8.73 -1.76 2.21
N LEU A 273 -7.77 -2.65 2.46
CA LEU A 273 -7.91 -3.82 3.31
C LEU A 273 -7.07 -3.69 4.57
N SER A 274 -7.60 -4.15 5.69
CA SER A 274 -6.79 -4.27 6.89
C SER A 274 -5.74 -5.36 6.69
N ARG A 275 -4.59 -5.21 7.36
CA ARG A 275 -3.55 -6.24 7.39
C ARG A 275 -4.10 -7.61 7.77
N SER A 276 -5.03 -7.67 8.74
CA SER A 276 -5.66 -8.92 9.18
C SER A 276 -6.46 -9.60 8.06
N ASP A 277 -7.16 -8.81 7.23
CA ASP A 277 -7.94 -9.34 6.11
C ASP A 277 -7.01 -9.89 5.02
N CYS A 278 -5.91 -9.20 4.72
CA CYS A 278 -4.91 -9.71 3.78
C CYS A 278 -4.26 -11.01 4.30
N CYS A 279 -3.89 -11.07 5.58
CA CYS A 279 -3.34 -12.29 6.18
C CYS A 279 -4.32 -13.46 6.12
N ARG A 280 -5.59 -13.26 6.48
CA ARG A 280 -6.60 -14.32 6.40
C ARG A 280 -6.76 -14.86 4.98
N ARG A 281 -6.72 -13.99 3.97
CA ARG A 281 -6.77 -14.42 2.56
C ARG A 281 -5.54 -15.22 2.15
N PHE A 282 -4.35 -14.80 2.57
CA PHE A 282 -3.12 -15.53 2.28
C PHE A 282 -3.14 -16.92 2.88
N GLU A 283 -3.58 -17.04 4.14
CA GLU A 283 -3.77 -18.32 4.81
C GLU A 283 -4.77 -19.21 4.06
N ASN A 284 -5.92 -18.66 3.64
CA ASN A 284 -6.91 -19.38 2.83
C ASN A 284 -6.36 -19.87 1.49
N ASN A 285 -5.37 -19.18 0.92
CA ASN A 285 -4.72 -19.56 -0.34
C ASN A 285 -3.51 -20.49 -0.13
N GLY A 286 -3.28 -20.98 1.09
CA GLY A 286 -2.12 -21.83 1.42
C GLY A 286 -0.79 -21.08 1.47
N ILE A 287 -0.82 -19.73 1.41
CA ILE A 287 0.38 -18.90 1.44
C ILE A 287 0.80 -18.70 2.91
N ARG A 288 1.81 -19.46 3.34
CA ARG A 288 2.32 -19.38 4.72
C ARG A 288 2.94 -18.01 5.03
N ILE A 289 2.45 -17.37 6.09
CA ILE A 289 2.85 -16.00 6.52
C ILE A 289 3.93 -16.07 7.60
N GLU A 290 4.88 -17.00 7.50
CA GLU A 290 5.98 -17.03 8.46
C GLU A 290 6.95 -15.88 8.17
N GLY A 291 6.79 -14.79 8.93
CA GLY A 291 7.75 -13.69 9.01
C GLY A 291 7.85 -12.76 7.80
N SER A 292 7.12 -12.98 6.72
CA SER A 292 7.40 -12.28 5.47
C SER A 292 6.21 -11.53 4.90
N THR A 293 5.29 -12.13 4.15
CA THR A 293 4.62 -11.40 3.04
C THR A 293 3.78 -10.16 3.40
N ILE A 294 2.99 -10.16 4.49
CA ILE A 294 2.21 -8.96 4.92
C ILE A 294 2.28 -8.79 6.45
N SER A 295 3.50 -8.87 6.99
CA SER A 295 3.72 -8.66 8.43
C SER A 295 3.62 -7.18 8.82
N HIS A 296 3.37 -6.90 10.10
CA HIS A 296 3.49 -5.55 10.65
C HIS A 296 4.87 -4.95 10.33
N ARG A 297 5.93 -5.76 10.45
CA ARG A 297 7.31 -5.36 10.13
C ARG A 297 7.45 -4.91 8.67
N LYS A 298 6.80 -5.58 7.71
CA LYS A 298 6.84 -5.18 6.29
C LYS A 298 6.10 -3.89 6.02
N ALA A 299 4.89 -3.73 6.58
CA ALA A 299 4.16 -2.48 6.47
C ALA A 299 5.00 -1.30 7.02
N GLU A 300 5.62 -1.48 8.19
CA GLU A 300 6.51 -0.48 8.79
C GLU A 300 7.78 -0.22 7.96
N CYS A 301 8.38 -1.27 7.38
CA CYS A 301 9.53 -1.12 6.48
C CYS A 301 9.17 -0.26 5.25
N MET A 302 8.01 -0.50 4.64
CA MET A 302 7.56 0.29 3.49
C MET A 302 7.27 1.75 3.88
N LYS A 303 6.66 2.00 5.04
CA LYS A 303 6.51 3.38 5.56
C LYS A 303 7.86 4.05 5.80
N ASN A 304 8.86 3.34 6.32
CA ASN A 304 10.20 3.89 6.48
C ASN A 304 10.85 4.22 5.12
N LYS A 305 10.59 3.42 4.07
CA LYS A 305 11.02 3.74 2.68
C LYS A 305 10.31 4.95 2.08
N MET A 306 9.12 5.29 2.56
CA MET A 306 8.47 6.57 2.27
C MET A 306 9.20 7.76 2.92
N GLY A 307 10.22 7.51 3.75
CA GLY A 307 10.91 8.53 4.54
C GLY A 307 10.18 8.90 5.83
N TRP A 308 9.10 8.21 6.20
CA TRP A 308 8.40 8.39 7.48
C TRP A 308 9.10 7.56 8.54
N ARG A 309 9.96 8.20 9.34
CA ARG A 309 10.79 7.57 10.37
C ARG A 309 10.10 7.58 11.72
N THR A 310 9.28 8.59 12.00
CA THR A 310 8.59 8.73 13.30
C THR A 310 7.13 8.28 13.23
N SER A 311 6.51 8.11 14.41
CA SER A 311 5.08 7.75 14.50
C SER A 311 4.19 8.88 13.97
N GLU A 312 4.60 10.12 14.25
CA GLU A 312 3.91 11.35 13.88
C GLU A 312 3.85 11.51 12.36
N GLU A 313 4.93 11.15 11.65
CA GLU A 313 4.99 11.18 10.18
C GLU A 313 4.12 10.09 9.53
N LYS A 314 3.96 8.94 10.20
CA LYS A 314 3.14 7.81 9.72
C LYS A 314 1.65 8.00 9.98
N LYS A 315 1.32 8.72 11.06
CA LYS A 315 -0.04 8.93 11.56
C LYS A 315 -1.05 9.41 10.50
N PRO A 316 -0.74 10.36 9.60
CA PRO A 316 -1.68 10.78 8.56
C PRO A 316 -2.14 9.64 7.66
N TYR A 317 -1.20 8.81 7.22
CA TYR A 317 -1.49 7.64 6.38
C TYR A 317 -2.30 6.61 7.17
N ASP A 318 -1.88 6.26 8.39
CA ASP A 318 -2.54 5.23 9.20
C ASP A 318 -3.96 5.63 9.60
N ASN A 319 -4.16 6.90 9.97
CA ASN A 319 -5.49 7.42 10.29
C ASN A 319 -6.42 7.34 9.07
N PHE A 320 -5.94 7.80 7.90
CA PHE A 320 -6.73 7.72 6.68
C PHE A 320 -7.02 6.26 6.29
N ALA A 321 -6.03 5.36 6.35
CA ALA A 321 -6.22 3.95 6.04
C ALA A 321 -7.31 3.32 6.92
N ASN A 322 -7.27 3.58 8.23
CA ASN A 322 -8.29 3.06 9.16
C ASN A 322 -9.70 3.60 8.84
N GLU A 323 -9.82 4.90 8.56
CA GLU A 323 -11.09 5.52 8.16
C GLU A 323 -11.61 4.96 6.81
N PHE A 324 -10.72 4.80 5.84
CA PHE A 324 -11.06 4.33 4.51
C PHE A 324 -11.46 2.86 4.50
N GLN A 325 -10.71 2.00 5.21
CA GLN A 325 -11.08 0.60 5.44
C GLN A 325 -12.45 0.49 6.12
N GLY A 326 -12.79 1.41 7.05
CA GLY A 326 -14.11 1.50 7.65
C GLY A 326 -15.20 1.80 6.62
N ARG A 327 -15.00 2.80 5.76
CA ARG A 327 -15.91 3.13 4.65
C ARG A 327 -16.11 1.94 3.70
N VAL A 328 -15.01 1.31 3.27
CA VAL A 328 -15.03 0.15 2.38
C VAL A 328 -15.80 -1.02 3.00
N ARG A 329 -15.54 -1.33 4.28
CA ARG A 329 -16.24 -2.40 4.99
C ARG A 329 -17.74 -2.15 5.09
N ASN A 330 -18.14 -0.92 5.42
CA ASN A 330 -19.54 -0.54 5.54
C ASN A 330 -20.27 -0.57 4.19
N ALA A 331 -19.57 -0.29 3.09
CA ALA A 331 -20.12 -0.41 1.74
C ALA A 331 -20.40 -1.88 1.36
N CYS A 332 -19.45 -2.78 1.62
CA CYS A 332 -19.55 -4.18 1.17
C CYS A 332 -20.27 -5.11 2.15
N SER A 333 -20.43 -4.69 3.39
CA SER A 333 -21.17 -5.40 4.42
C SER A 333 -21.99 -4.36 5.19
N PRO A 334 -23.05 -3.81 4.56
CA PRO A 334 -23.91 -2.86 5.23
C PRO A 334 -24.39 -3.55 6.50
N ALA A 335 -24.09 -2.94 7.66
CA ALA A 335 -24.54 -3.46 8.94
C ALA A 335 -26.03 -3.82 8.78
N PRO A 336 -26.48 -5.01 9.24
CA PRO A 336 -27.89 -5.35 9.19
C PRO A 336 -28.60 -4.16 9.79
N ARG A 337 -29.41 -3.44 9.00
CA ARG A 337 -30.16 -2.27 9.48
C ARG A 337 -30.84 -2.80 10.73
N ALA A 338 -30.38 -2.36 11.90
CA ALA A 338 -31.00 -2.76 13.14
C ALA A 338 -32.47 -2.43 12.94
N GLY A 339 -33.29 -3.49 12.80
CA GLY A 339 -34.71 -3.33 12.64
C GLY A 339 -35.12 -2.40 13.76
N ARG A 340 -35.80 -1.30 13.41
CA ARG A 340 -36.25 -0.27 14.35
C ARG A 340 -36.87 -0.95 15.57
N MET A 341 -36.07 -1.23 16.59
CA MET A 341 -36.57 -1.52 17.92
C MET A 341 -36.91 -0.16 18.49
N SER A 342 -38.09 0.31 18.08
CA SER A 342 -38.88 1.23 18.87
C SER A 342 -38.99 0.62 20.26
N GLY A 343 -38.33 1.24 21.23
CA GLY A 343 -38.21 0.66 22.56
C GLY A 343 -37.28 1.46 23.45
N LYS A 344 -37.53 2.76 23.59
CA LYS A 344 -37.02 3.59 24.68
C LYS A 344 -37.08 2.81 26.00
N LYS A 345 -35.95 2.60 26.67
CA LYS A 345 -35.92 2.48 28.13
C LYS A 345 -35.08 3.64 28.70
N PRO A 346 -35.64 4.45 29.61
CA PRO A 346 -34.98 5.65 30.11
C PRO A 346 -33.84 5.29 31.08
N GLN A 347 -32.73 5.99 30.89
CA GLN A 347 -31.63 6.12 31.84
C GLN A 347 -32.17 6.71 33.15
N ARG A 348 -32.13 5.94 34.25
CA ARG A 348 -32.32 6.48 35.60
C ARG A 348 -30.95 6.73 36.21
N LYS A 349 -30.60 8.00 36.40
CA LYS A 349 -29.47 8.45 37.23
C LYS A 349 -29.85 8.25 38.71
N SER A 350 -28.94 7.72 39.53
CA SER A 350 -28.89 8.02 40.97
C SER A 350 -27.51 7.69 41.54
N SER A 351 -27.06 8.60 42.40
CA SER A 351 -25.81 8.69 43.16
C SER A 351 -25.69 7.70 44.33
N THR A 352 -24.43 7.44 44.71
CA THR A 352 -23.81 6.68 45.84
C THR A 352 -24.18 7.17 47.27
N PRO A 353 -23.68 6.64 48.44
CA PRO A 353 -22.78 5.47 48.78
C PRO A 353 -23.14 4.62 50.08
N ILE A 354 -22.25 3.67 50.46
CA ILE A 354 -21.94 3.07 51.82
C ILE A 354 -22.59 1.72 52.25
N GLY A 355 -21.74 0.74 52.63
CA GLY A 355 -22.03 -0.28 53.68
C GLY A 355 -21.73 -1.77 53.38
N THR A 356 -20.64 -2.33 53.92
CA THR A 356 -20.19 -3.76 53.98
C THR A 356 -21.05 -4.68 54.89
N PRO A 357 -20.78 -6.00 55.05
CA PRO A 357 -20.33 -7.08 54.14
C PRO A 357 -21.14 -8.41 54.29
N GLY A 358 -20.94 -9.38 53.38
CA GLY A 358 -21.13 -10.81 53.67
C GLY A 358 -22.35 -11.49 53.04
N GLY A 359 -22.09 -12.49 52.21
CA GLY A 359 -23.11 -13.41 51.68
C GLY A 359 -22.69 -14.01 50.35
N TYR A 360 -22.16 -15.23 50.37
CA TYR A 360 -22.02 -16.06 49.16
C TYR A 360 -23.39 -16.31 48.53
N PRO A 361 -23.49 -16.34 47.19
CA PRO A 361 -24.10 -17.54 46.61
C PRO A 361 -23.42 -18.03 45.31
N SER A 362 -23.15 -19.34 45.33
CA SER A 362 -23.33 -20.37 44.29
C SER A 362 -23.01 -20.10 42.80
N PRO A 363 -22.24 -20.99 42.12
CA PRO A 363 -22.07 -20.93 40.68
C PRO A 363 -23.35 -21.40 39.95
N HIS A 364 -23.87 -20.55 39.06
CA HIS A 364 -24.99 -20.92 38.21
C HIS A 364 -24.51 -21.83 37.07
N MET A 365 -24.83 -23.11 37.20
CA MET A 365 -24.74 -24.11 36.13
C MET A 365 -25.85 -23.89 35.10
N GLY A 366 -25.45 -23.85 33.82
CA GLY A 366 -26.21 -24.45 32.71
C GLY A 366 -27.29 -23.59 32.05
N TYR A 367 -27.01 -23.15 30.82
CA TYR A 367 -27.94 -23.28 29.70
C TYR A 367 -27.10 -23.46 28.42
N MET A 368 -26.81 -24.70 28.06
CA MET A 368 -26.33 -25.04 26.72
C MET A 368 -27.56 -25.14 25.81
N ALA A 369 -27.60 -24.31 24.76
CA ALA A 369 -28.53 -24.50 23.67
C ALA A 369 -28.06 -25.68 22.79
N PRO A 370 -28.97 -26.53 22.29
CA PRO A 370 -28.61 -27.69 21.48
C PRO A 370 -28.09 -27.27 20.09
N PRO A 371 -27.11 -27.97 19.50
CA PRO A 371 -26.65 -27.70 18.15
C PRO A 371 -27.74 -28.09 17.14
N GLN A 372 -28.17 -27.13 16.32
CA GLN A 372 -29.04 -27.42 15.19
C GLN A 372 -28.22 -28.08 14.08
N VAL A 373 -28.62 -29.30 13.74
CA VAL A 373 -28.15 -30.05 12.58
C VAL A 373 -28.85 -29.48 11.34
N LEU A 374 -28.08 -29.00 10.37
CA LEU A 374 -28.57 -28.74 9.01
C LEU A 374 -27.87 -29.71 8.05
N SER A 375 -28.69 -30.62 7.51
CA SER A 375 -28.34 -31.64 6.51
C SER A 375 -28.09 -31.00 5.13
N PRO A 376 -27.44 -31.71 4.19
CA PRO A 376 -26.82 -31.13 3.01
C PRO A 376 -27.74 -31.17 1.79
N SER A 377 -27.90 -30.06 1.08
CA SER A 377 -28.13 -30.12 -0.37
C SER A 377 -27.86 -28.77 -1.05
N THR A 378 -27.22 -28.87 -2.22
CA THR A 378 -26.97 -27.87 -3.26
C THR A 378 -25.75 -26.95 -3.09
N ALA A 379 -24.78 -27.28 -3.92
CA ALA A 379 -23.50 -26.66 -4.16
C ALA A 379 -23.60 -25.27 -4.82
N HIS A 380 -22.48 -24.56 -4.70
CA HIS A 380 -22.08 -23.32 -5.39
C HIS A 380 -22.64 -22.00 -4.85
N GLY A 381 -21.91 -21.46 -3.88
CA GLY A 381 -21.95 -20.05 -3.48
C GLY A 381 -21.09 -19.84 -2.25
N VAL A 382 -19.82 -19.47 -2.43
CA VAL A 382 -18.88 -19.16 -1.33
C VAL A 382 -19.34 -17.87 -0.65
N ASN A 383 -20.25 -18.00 0.30
CA ASN A 383 -20.79 -16.93 1.13
C ASN A 383 -19.89 -16.75 2.37
N SER A 384 -19.04 -15.72 2.38
CA SER A 384 -18.26 -15.33 3.56
C SER A 384 -19.10 -14.52 4.56
N ASN A 385 -20.25 -15.06 5.00
CA ASN A 385 -21.10 -14.44 6.01
C ASN A 385 -21.24 -15.37 7.22
N ILE A 386 -20.22 -15.40 8.08
CA ILE A 386 -20.39 -15.87 9.46
C ILE A 386 -19.77 -14.81 10.38
N ASN A 387 -20.65 -14.02 11.00
CA ASN A 387 -20.32 -13.03 12.01
C ASN A 387 -20.13 -13.76 13.34
N ILE A 388 -18.94 -14.30 13.60
CA ILE A 388 -18.56 -14.84 14.91
C ILE A 388 -17.93 -13.70 15.71
N ALA A 389 -18.52 -13.35 16.86
CA ALA A 389 -17.90 -12.46 17.82
C ALA A 389 -16.53 -13.02 18.22
N GLY A 390 -15.46 -12.24 18.05
CA GLY A 390 -14.11 -12.67 18.41
C GLY A 390 -14.02 -13.05 19.90
N PRO A 391 -13.20 -14.06 20.26
CA PRO A 391 -13.02 -14.43 21.65
C PRO A 391 -12.40 -13.28 22.44
N SER A 392 -12.86 -13.08 23.67
CA SER A 392 -12.23 -12.19 24.64
C SER A 392 -10.80 -12.69 24.91
N MET A 393 -9.81 -11.85 24.65
CA MET A 393 -8.42 -12.15 25.02
C MET A 393 -8.31 -12.14 26.55
N GLN A 394 -8.38 -13.31 27.17
CA GLN A 394 -7.84 -13.50 28.51
C GLN A 394 -6.32 -13.63 28.38
N SER A 395 -5.61 -12.67 28.99
CA SER A 395 -4.14 -12.67 29.08
C SER A 395 -3.65 -13.94 29.77
N ILE A 396 -2.77 -14.70 29.11
CA ILE A 396 -2.17 -15.96 29.60
C ILE A 396 -0.90 -15.71 30.44
N TYR A 397 -0.50 -14.45 30.65
CA TYR A 397 0.66 -14.16 31.51
C TYR A 397 0.24 -14.01 32.98
N PRO A 398 0.84 -14.77 33.91
CA PRO A 398 0.67 -14.52 35.34
C PRO A 398 1.27 -13.14 35.66
N GLN A 399 0.47 -12.26 36.25
CA GLN A 399 1.00 -11.09 36.95
C GLN A 399 1.79 -11.56 38.18
N PRO A 400 3.02 -11.08 38.39
CA PRO A 400 3.73 -11.34 39.63
C PRO A 400 3.13 -10.52 40.77
N SER A 401 2.69 -11.21 41.83
CA SER A 401 2.32 -10.62 43.11
C SER A 401 3.54 -9.99 43.81
N PRO A 402 3.36 -8.92 44.61
CA PRO A 402 4.46 -8.27 45.32
C PRO A 402 4.84 -9.09 46.56
N VAL A 403 6.12 -9.45 46.70
CA VAL A 403 6.66 -10.07 47.92
C VAL A 403 7.78 -9.20 48.49
N ALA A 404 7.68 -8.97 49.79
CA ALA A 404 8.52 -8.12 50.62
C ALA A 404 9.99 -8.58 50.70
N ALA A 405 10.90 -7.62 50.87
CA ALA A 405 12.31 -7.79 51.23
C ALA A 405 12.45 -8.48 52.61
N PRO A 406 13.56 -9.20 52.95
CA PRO A 406 14.88 -8.61 53.23
C PRO A 406 16.09 -9.58 52.95
N PRO A 407 17.27 -9.46 53.59
CA PRO A 407 18.44 -8.63 53.27
C PRO A 407 19.65 -9.42 52.69
N GLY A 408 20.67 -8.71 52.17
CA GLY A 408 21.89 -9.26 51.54
C GLY A 408 22.87 -9.99 52.48
N PRO A 409 24.08 -10.41 52.02
CA PRO A 409 25.13 -9.45 51.63
C PRO A 409 26.15 -9.86 50.52
N SER A 410 26.83 -8.82 50.00
CA SER A 410 28.25 -8.72 49.57
C SER A 410 28.88 -9.68 48.54
N GLY A 411 29.35 -9.13 47.41
CA GLY A 411 30.54 -9.64 46.71
C GLY A 411 30.65 -9.21 45.23
N PRO A 412 31.84 -8.83 44.70
CA PRO A 412 31.96 -7.83 43.64
C PRO A 412 32.11 -8.37 42.20
N SER A 413 31.69 -7.54 41.25
CA SER A 413 31.88 -7.68 39.80
C SER A 413 33.32 -7.50 39.33
N PRO A 414 33.68 -8.02 38.14
CA PRO A 414 34.69 -7.40 37.27
C PRO A 414 34.18 -7.15 35.83
N PRO A 415 34.95 -6.37 35.03
CA PRO A 415 34.39 -5.49 34.00
C PRO A 415 34.50 -6.00 32.55
N VAL A 416 33.73 -5.31 31.70
CA VAL A 416 33.74 -5.33 30.25
C VAL A 416 35.09 -4.89 29.69
N SER A 417 35.65 -5.68 28.77
CA SER A 417 36.66 -5.22 27.80
C SER A 417 36.43 -5.93 26.46
N ARG A 418 36.13 -5.17 25.40
CA ARG A 418 36.15 -5.66 24.02
C ARG A 418 37.22 -4.87 23.27
N ILE A 419 38.28 -5.61 22.94
CA ILE A 419 39.47 -5.18 22.25
C ILE A 419 39.15 -4.95 20.76
N SER A 420 39.68 -3.84 20.27
CA SER A 420 39.92 -3.52 18.87
C SER A 420 41.17 -4.27 18.41
N THR A 421 41.10 -4.97 17.28
CA THR A 421 42.27 -5.33 16.49
C THR A 421 41.92 -5.25 15.00
N GLY A 422 42.59 -4.33 14.32
CA GLY A 422 42.78 -4.39 12.88
C GLY A 422 43.82 -5.47 12.54
N ALA A 423 43.75 -5.96 11.30
CA ALA A 423 44.83 -6.69 10.66
C ALA A 423 44.83 -6.31 9.18
N GLU A 424 45.72 -5.39 8.83
CA GLU A 424 46.33 -5.31 7.52
C GLU A 424 47.10 -6.62 7.28
N ASN A 425 46.97 -7.19 6.08
CA ASN A 425 48.08 -7.91 5.48
C ASN A 425 48.08 -7.70 3.97
N LYS A 426 49.19 -7.13 3.52
CA LYS A 426 49.56 -6.85 2.13
C LYS A 426 50.03 -8.11 1.42
N GLU A 427 49.89 -8.03 0.09
CA GLU A 427 50.76 -8.61 -0.93
C GLU A 427 50.81 -10.13 -1.07
N ASN A 428 50.15 -10.63 -2.13
CA ASN A 428 50.91 -11.33 -3.16
C ASN A 428 50.29 -11.14 -4.55
N ASN A 429 51.11 -10.56 -5.43
CA ASN A 429 50.96 -10.50 -6.87
C ASN A 429 50.95 -11.92 -7.46
N MET A 430 50.04 -12.19 -8.39
CA MET A 430 50.38 -12.81 -9.69
C MET A 430 49.31 -12.43 -10.70
N VAL A 431 49.70 -11.55 -11.62
CA VAL A 431 49.04 -11.24 -12.88
C VAL A 431 49.76 -12.06 -13.94
N GLU A 432 49.02 -12.74 -14.82
CA GLU A 432 49.43 -13.02 -16.20
C GLU A 432 48.20 -13.49 -17.04
N PRO A 433 48.24 -13.42 -18.39
CA PRO A 433 47.28 -12.61 -19.14
C PRO A 433 46.60 -13.33 -20.33
N MET A 434 45.68 -12.60 -20.99
CA MET A 434 45.26 -12.67 -22.41
C MET A 434 44.71 -14.01 -22.96
N ASP A 435 43.53 -14.00 -23.60
CA ASP A 435 43.50 -13.67 -25.04
C ASP A 435 42.09 -13.40 -25.58
N LEU A 436 42.06 -12.53 -26.58
CA LEU A 436 40.92 -12.18 -27.41
C LEU A 436 40.94 -13.07 -28.66
N SER A 437 39.87 -13.83 -28.88
CA SER A 437 39.35 -14.15 -30.22
C SER A 437 37.87 -14.49 -30.16
#